data_AF-A0A1A8KQM8-F1
#
_entry.id   AF-A0A1A8KQM8-F1
#
_cell.length_a   1.000
_cell.length_b   1.000
_cell.length_c   1.000
_cell.angle_alpha   90.00
_cell.angle_beta   90.00
_cell.angle_gamma   90.00
#
_symmetry.space_group_name_H-M   'P 1'
#
loop_
_entity.id
_entity.type
_entity.pdbx_description
1 polymer ?
#
loop_
_entity_poly.entity_id
_entity_poly.type
_entity_poly.pdbx_seq_one_letter_code
_entity_poly.pdbx_strand_id
1 'polypeptide(L)'
;PSAGNKCYFISAKQQSGQLYDFELSGQSDGYIAAGLSTSSSQADNHQAYICANSNSVVRFFTGTLTNSMVNLTSLDASNVKGKVSSGKIQCTFSATLPNTTTRAAGYSLSVSSGSYNPATGAFGSPNFRIQTPVVNLSDPNATISNLVNSTNSTSGAFPGVHQQSLLMPTLLLIVTTLAFTTQ
;
A
#
# COMPACT_ATOMS: atom_id res chain seq x y z
N PRO A 1 -11.99 10.28 5.17
CA PRO A 1 -10.69 10.96 5.34
C PRO A 1 -10.37 11.13 6.83
N SER A 2 -9.38 10.39 7.36
CA SER A 2 -8.90 10.60 8.73
C SER A 2 -7.71 11.56 8.69
N ALA A 3 -7.93 12.78 9.18
CA ALA A 3 -6.88 13.72 9.49
C ALA A 3 -6.22 13.26 10.79
N GLY A 4 -5.02 12.65 10.72
CA GLY A 4 -4.28 12.33 11.94
C GLY A 4 -3.06 11.42 11.77
N ASN A 5 -3.06 10.47 10.82
CA ASN A 5 -1.96 9.51 10.69
C ASN A 5 -1.35 9.52 9.28
N LYS A 6 -0.01 9.47 9.22
CA LYS A 6 0.76 9.29 7.98
C LYS A 6 0.36 7.94 7.36
N CYS A 7 -0.55 7.95 6.39
CA CYS A 7 -0.97 6.73 5.69
C CYS A 7 0.10 6.30 4.67
N TYR A 8 0.30 4.99 4.57
CA TYR A 8 1.12 4.35 3.56
C TYR A 8 0.25 3.41 2.73
N PHE A 9 0.55 3.28 1.45
CA PHE A 9 -0.20 2.47 0.51
C PHE A 9 0.75 1.79 -0.47
N ILE A 10 0.44 0.53 -0.77
CA ILE A 10 1.02 -0.23 -1.86
C ILE A 10 -0.09 -1.00 -2.58
N SER A 11 -0.02 -1.04 -3.91
CA SER A 11 -0.80 -1.95 -4.74
C SER A 11 0.10 -2.66 -5.73
N ALA A 12 -0.35 -3.84 -6.16
CA ALA A 12 0.27 -4.62 -7.20
C ALA A 12 -0.83 -5.08 -8.17
N LYS A 13 -0.58 -4.97 -9.47
CA LYS A 13 -1.47 -5.45 -10.53
C LYS A 13 -0.66 -6.25 -11.53
N GLN A 14 -1.00 -7.52 -11.70
CA GLN A 14 -0.34 -8.36 -12.70
C GLN A 14 -0.64 -7.82 -14.11
N GLN A 15 0.40 -7.70 -14.93
CA GLN A 15 0.26 -7.45 -16.37
C GLN A 15 0.28 -8.78 -17.13
N SER A 16 1.38 -9.52 -17.01
CA SER A 16 1.58 -10.81 -17.67
C SER A 16 2.68 -11.60 -16.95
N GLY A 17 2.47 -12.90 -16.74
CA GLY A 17 3.46 -13.75 -16.06
C GLY A 17 3.92 -13.15 -14.73
N GLN A 18 5.22 -12.89 -14.60
CA GLN A 18 5.82 -12.32 -13.39
C GLN A 18 6.00 -10.79 -13.44
N LEU A 19 5.44 -10.12 -14.44
CA LEU A 19 5.48 -8.66 -14.59
C LEU A 19 4.26 -8.02 -13.93
N TYR A 20 4.52 -7.09 -13.01
CA TYR A 20 3.50 -6.40 -12.23
C TYR A 20 3.69 -4.88 -12.30
N ASP A 21 2.59 -4.16 -12.32
CA ASP A 21 2.55 -2.73 -12.02
C ASP A 21 2.37 -2.51 -10.53
N PHE A 22 3.19 -1.64 -9.97
CA PHE A 22 3.12 -1.21 -8.59
C PHE A 22 2.75 0.26 -8.49
N GLU A 23 1.92 0.59 -7.51
CA GLU A 23 1.73 1.96 -7.04
C GLU A 23 2.09 2.02 -5.55
N LEU A 24 2.93 2.97 -5.19
CA LEU A 24 3.45 3.17 -3.85
C LEU A 24 3.22 4.62 -3.44
N SER A 25 2.66 4.85 -2.25
CA SER A 25 2.59 6.19 -1.69
C SER A 25 2.74 6.22 -0.18
N GLY A 26 3.28 7.32 0.34
CA GLY A 26 3.46 7.51 1.77
C GLY A 26 4.05 8.86 2.12
N GLN A 27 3.85 9.29 3.37
CA GLN A 27 4.42 10.53 3.88
C GLN A 27 5.86 10.28 4.39
N SER A 28 6.86 10.87 3.75
CA SER A 28 8.27 10.75 4.13
C SER A 28 9.08 11.91 3.59
N ASP A 29 9.98 12.45 4.42
CA ASP A 29 10.93 13.50 4.01
C ASP A 29 12.15 12.90 3.29
N GLY A 30 12.43 11.61 3.51
CA GLY A 30 13.53 10.86 2.89
C GLY A 30 13.02 9.97 1.76
N TYR A 31 12.81 8.69 2.02
CA TYR A 31 12.33 7.73 1.04
C TYR A 31 11.13 6.93 1.53
N ILE A 32 10.45 6.31 0.57
CA ILE A 32 9.55 5.17 0.77
C ILE A 32 10.02 4.01 -0.12
N ALA A 33 9.87 2.77 0.33
CA ALA A 33 10.26 1.60 -0.41
C ALA A 33 9.17 0.53 -0.39
N ALA A 34 8.90 -0.05 -1.56
CA ALA A 34 8.15 -1.29 -1.70
C ALA A 34 9.12 -2.46 -1.56
N GLY A 35 8.90 -3.31 -0.57
CA GLY A 35 9.66 -4.54 -0.37
C GLY A 35 8.88 -5.77 -0.85
N LEU A 36 9.59 -6.77 -1.35
CA LEU A 36 9.06 -8.06 -1.80
C LEU A 36 9.91 -9.19 -1.22
N SER A 37 9.28 -10.15 -0.55
CA SER A 37 9.94 -11.35 -0.03
C SER A 37 9.08 -12.59 -0.26
N THR A 38 9.69 -13.77 -0.26
CA THR A 38 8.97 -15.06 -0.24
C THR A 38 8.61 -15.49 1.19
N SER A 39 8.95 -14.68 2.19
CA SER A 39 8.67 -14.86 3.61
C SER A 39 7.85 -13.68 4.15
N SER A 40 7.13 -13.88 5.25
CA SER A 40 6.39 -12.80 5.93
C SER A 40 7.18 -12.12 7.06
N SER A 41 8.51 -12.28 7.09
CA SER A 41 9.37 -11.76 8.15
C SER A 41 10.05 -10.46 7.75
N GLN A 42 10.07 -9.48 8.66
CA GLN A 42 10.81 -8.23 8.48
C GLN A 42 12.33 -8.42 8.60
N ALA A 43 12.77 -9.51 9.26
CA ALA A 43 14.19 -9.83 9.42
C ALA A 43 14.80 -10.48 8.17
N ASP A 44 13.95 -11.05 7.30
CA ASP A 44 14.39 -11.66 6.05
C ASP A 44 14.72 -10.59 5.01
N ASN A 45 15.34 -11.02 3.92
CA ASN A 45 15.70 -10.12 2.83
C ASN A 45 14.47 -9.81 1.96
N HIS A 46 14.26 -8.53 1.66
CA HIS A 46 13.26 -8.04 0.74
C HIS A 46 13.96 -7.45 -0.48
N GLN A 47 13.55 -7.83 -1.69
CA GLN A 47 13.83 -7.02 -2.87
C GLN A 47 13.13 -5.67 -2.69
N ALA A 48 13.81 -4.58 -2.99
CA ALA A 48 13.35 -3.24 -2.66
C ALA A 48 13.32 -2.34 -3.90
N TYR A 49 12.19 -1.69 -4.10
CA TYR A 49 11.97 -0.65 -5.09
C TYR A 49 11.72 0.66 -4.35
N ILE A 50 12.66 1.58 -4.46
CA ILE A 50 12.81 2.70 -3.53
C ILE A 50 12.59 4.02 -4.26
N CYS A 51 11.71 4.83 -3.71
CA CYS A 51 11.45 6.19 -4.14
C CYS A 51 11.91 7.19 -3.10
N ALA A 52 12.99 7.90 -3.41
CA ALA A 52 13.58 8.89 -2.53
C ALA A 52 13.21 10.31 -2.98
N ASN A 53 12.86 11.16 -2.03
CA ASN A 53 12.73 12.59 -2.22
C ASN A 53 14.13 13.23 -2.28
N SER A 54 14.46 13.77 -3.45
CA SER A 54 15.69 14.50 -3.70
C SER A 54 15.34 15.92 -4.09
N ASN A 55 15.20 16.81 -3.10
CA ASN A 55 14.82 18.21 -3.30
C ASN A 55 13.49 18.36 -4.07
N SER A 56 12.44 17.67 -3.61
CA SER A 56 11.09 17.64 -4.20
C SER A 56 10.99 16.92 -5.55
N VAL A 57 12.07 16.27 -6.01
CA VAL A 57 12.07 15.40 -7.18
C VAL A 57 12.29 13.96 -6.74
N VAL A 58 11.50 13.03 -7.28
CA VAL A 58 11.68 11.61 -6.98
C VAL A 58 12.91 11.07 -7.70
N ARG A 59 13.78 10.39 -6.95
CA ARG A 59 14.82 9.50 -7.49
C ARG A 59 14.43 8.06 -7.18
N PHE A 60 14.54 7.21 -8.19
CA PHE A 60 14.21 5.80 -8.08
C PHE A 60 15.48 4.96 -7.96
N PHE A 61 15.45 3.99 -7.06
CA PHE A 61 16.52 3.03 -6.83
C PHE A 61 15.94 1.64 -6.68
N THR A 62 16.78 0.65 -6.93
CA THR A 62 16.49 -0.76 -6.67
C THR A 62 17.54 -1.32 -5.73
N GLY A 63 17.18 -2.39 -5.01
CA GLY A 63 18.11 -3.03 -4.11
C GLY A 63 17.53 -4.16 -3.30
N THR A 64 18.18 -4.42 -2.18
CA THR A 64 17.69 -5.28 -1.11
C THR A 64 17.51 -4.47 0.16
N LEU A 65 16.57 -4.91 0.99
CA LEU A 65 16.20 -4.25 2.23
C LEU A 65 16.02 -5.29 3.33
N THR A 66 16.61 -5.01 4.48
CA THR A 66 16.40 -5.74 5.75
C THR A 66 15.84 -4.77 6.79
N ASN A 67 15.56 -5.24 8.01
CA ASN A 67 15.12 -4.39 9.12
C ASN A 67 16.12 -3.31 9.55
N SER A 68 17.34 -3.29 9.02
CA SER A 68 18.39 -2.35 9.45
C SER A 68 19.08 -1.59 8.33
N MET A 69 19.01 -2.08 7.08
CA MET A 69 19.83 -1.52 6.01
C MET A 69 19.16 -1.61 4.64
N VAL A 70 19.48 -0.63 3.80
CA VAL A 70 19.24 -0.63 2.36
C VAL A 70 20.57 -0.91 1.66
N ASN A 71 20.60 -1.91 0.78
CA ASN A 71 21.75 -2.20 -0.06
C ASN A 71 21.35 -2.14 -1.54
N LEU A 72 21.95 -1.23 -2.30
CA LEU A 72 21.58 -0.97 -3.69
C LEU A 72 22.10 -2.09 -4.61
N THR A 73 21.19 -2.66 -5.40
CA THR A 73 21.47 -3.69 -6.39
C THR A 73 20.50 -3.53 -7.55
N SER A 74 20.91 -3.88 -8.77
CA SER A 74 20.03 -3.75 -9.93
C SER A 74 18.94 -4.81 -9.89
N LEU A 75 17.68 -4.37 -9.93
CA LEU A 75 16.51 -5.21 -10.18
C LEU A 75 15.85 -4.84 -11.50
N ASP A 76 15.10 -5.75 -12.08
CA ASP A 76 14.32 -5.50 -13.29
C ASP A 76 13.07 -4.67 -12.95
N ALA A 77 13.20 -3.35 -13.16
CA ALA A 77 12.14 -2.38 -12.99
C ALA A 77 12.16 -1.37 -14.15
N SER A 78 10.98 -0.97 -14.60
CA SER A 78 10.80 -0.06 -15.73
C SER A 78 9.58 0.84 -15.53
N ASN A 79 9.33 1.71 -16.50
CA ASN A 79 8.15 2.57 -16.57
C ASN A 79 7.92 3.44 -15.31
N VAL A 80 9.03 3.85 -14.67
CA VAL A 80 9.02 4.54 -13.39
C VAL A 80 8.50 5.98 -13.56
N LYS A 81 7.55 6.35 -12.72
CA LYS A 81 7.07 7.73 -12.55
C LYS A 81 6.99 8.04 -11.07
N GLY A 82 7.34 9.26 -10.69
CA GLY A 82 7.29 9.69 -9.30
C GLY A 82 6.96 11.16 -9.14
N LYS A 83 6.36 11.51 -8.02
CA LYS A 83 6.14 12.89 -7.60
C LYS A 83 6.29 13.03 -6.08
N VAL A 84 6.77 14.19 -5.66
CA VAL A 84 6.75 14.63 -4.27
C VAL A 84 5.85 15.84 -4.17
N SER A 85 4.90 15.83 -3.24
CA SER A 85 4.02 16.97 -2.99
C SER A 85 3.63 17.02 -1.53
N SER A 86 3.92 18.13 -0.85
CA SER A 86 3.59 18.36 0.56
C SER A 86 4.06 17.22 1.49
N GLY A 87 5.30 16.75 1.29
CA GLY A 87 5.89 15.65 2.08
C GLY A 87 5.37 14.24 1.74
N LYS A 88 4.46 14.13 0.77
CA LYS A 88 3.98 12.84 0.25
C LYS A 88 4.79 12.44 -0.97
N ILE A 89 5.41 11.26 -0.91
CA ILE A 89 6.06 10.62 -2.05
C ILE A 89 5.03 9.68 -2.71
N GLN A 90 4.93 9.72 -4.03
CA GLN A 90 4.13 8.79 -4.81
C GLN A 90 4.96 8.27 -5.98
N CYS A 91 4.88 6.96 -6.22
CA CYS A 91 5.55 6.30 -7.31
C CYS A 91 4.69 5.25 -7.99
N THR A 92 4.87 5.12 -9.29
CA THR A 92 4.41 3.98 -10.07
C THR A 92 5.58 3.39 -10.83
N PHE A 93 5.67 2.07 -10.91
CA PHE A 93 6.70 1.38 -11.68
C PHE A 93 6.21 -0.01 -12.06
N SER A 94 6.78 -0.57 -13.11
CA SER A 94 6.58 -1.98 -13.47
C SER A 94 7.81 -2.77 -13.03
N ALA A 95 7.63 -3.97 -12.50
CA ALA A 95 8.74 -4.82 -12.07
C ALA A 95 8.48 -6.30 -12.39
N THR A 96 9.53 -6.99 -12.85
CA THR A 96 9.52 -8.44 -13.03
C THR A 96 9.93 -9.09 -11.72
N LEU A 97 9.00 -9.77 -11.07
CA LEU A 97 9.28 -10.46 -9.81
C LEU A 97 10.01 -11.78 -10.09
N PRO A 98 10.80 -12.32 -9.13
CA PRO A 98 11.50 -13.58 -9.31
C PRO A 98 10.51 -14.72 -9.50
N ASN A 99 10.63 -15.49 -10.58
CA ASN A 99 9.81 -16.68 -10.78
C ASN A 99 10.09 -17.68 -9.66
N THR A 100 9.16 -17.84 -8.72
CA THR A 100 9.16 -18.99 -7.84
C THR A 100 8.67 -20.14 -8.70
N THR A 101 9.39 -21.25 -8.81
CA THR A 101 9.08 -22.41 -9.67
C THR A 101 7.67 -23.04 -9.48
N THR A 102 6.83 -22.47 -8.62
CA THR A 102 5.43 -22.81 -8.37
C THR A 102 4.47 -21.95 -9.21
N ARG A 103 3.47 -22.61 -9.82
CA ARG A 103 2.38 -22.01 -10.63
C ARG A 103 1.61 -20.85 -9.97
N ALA A 104 1.72 -20.68 -8.65
CA ALA A 104 1.19 -19.55 -7.90
C ALA A 104 2.31 -19.04 -6.97
N ALA A 105 3.10 -18.10 -7.47
CA ALA A 105 4.17 -17.50 -6.68
C ALA A 105 3.59 -16.71 -5.50
N GLY A 106 3.90 -17.16 -4.29
CA GLY A 106 3.52 -16.46 -3.07
C GLY A 106 4.55 -15.40 -2.73
N TYR A 107 4.10 -14.16 -2.53
CA TYR A 107 4.94 -13.09 -2.05
C TYR A 107 4.33 -12.38 -0.86
N SER A 108 5.19 -11.92 0.01
CA SER A 108 4.89 -10.91 1.01
C SER A 108 5.34 -9.55 0.49
N LEU A 109 4.46 -8.56 0.58
CA LEU A 109 4.74 -7.17 0.27
C LEU A 109 5.00 -6.40 1.55
N SER A 110 5.90 -5.43 1.48
CA SER A 110 6.14 -4.49 2.56
C SER A 110 6.21 -3.06 2.06
N VAL A 111 5.90 -2.12 2.95
CA VAL A 111 6.18 -0.70 2.77
C VAL A 111 7.05 -0.25 3.91
N SER A 112 8.18 0.36 3.60
CA SER A 112 9.05 1.00 4.60
C SER A 112 9.34 2.45 4.25
N SER A 113 9.72 3.23 5.25
CA SER A 113 10.21 4.60 5.08
C SER A 113 11.50 4.81 5.87
N GLY A 114 12.29 5.80 5.47
CA GLY A 114 13.54 6.15 6.14
C GLY A 114 14.10 7.47 5.63
N SER A 115 15.22 7.91 6.20
CA SER A 115 15.91 9.12 5.73
C SER A 115 16.67 8.84 4.43
N TYR A 116 16.79 9.86 3.59
CA TYR A 116 17.65 9.84 2.41
C TYR A 116 18.38 11.18 2.32
N ASN A 117 19.70 11.13 2.15
CA ASN A 117 20.50 12.33 1.95
C ASN A 117 20.82 12.49 0.45
N PRO A 118 20.25 13.50 -0.24
CA PRO A 118 20.47 13.67 -1.67
C PRO A 118 21.88 14.13 -2.05
N ALA A 119 22.65 14.69 -1.11
CA ALA A 119 24.02 15.14 -1.35
C ALA A 119 25.02 13.97 -1.32
N THR A 120 24.81 12.99 -0.44
CA THR A 120 25.70 11.83 -0.29
C THR A 120 25.16 10.56 -0.94
N GLY A 121 23.86 10.53 -1.26
CA GLY A 121 23.16 9.31 -1.69
C GLY A 121 22.91 8.29 -0.58
N ALA A 122 23.16 8.65 0.68
CA ALA A 122 23.07 7.73 1.82
C ALA A 122 21.62 7.50 2.27
N PHE A 123 21.28 6.24 2.56
CA PHE A 123 20.01 5.81 3.14
C PHE A 123 20.16 5.62 4.65
N GLY A 124 19.14 6.02 5.40
CA GLY A 124 18.99 5.63 6.81
C GLY A 124 18.38 4.25 6.97
N SER A 125 18.26 3.80 8.23
CA SER A 125 17.62 2.53 8.55
C SER A 125 16.14 2.53 8.10
N PRO A 126 15.67 1.45 7.46
CA PRO A 126 14.27 1.27 7.13
C PRO A 126 13.39 1.19 8.39
N ASN A 127 12.22 1.81 8.32
CA ASN A 127 11.14 1.62 9.28
C ASN A 127 9.94 1.04 8.53
N PHE A 128 9.66 -0.24 8.79
CA PHE A 128 8.52 -0.94 8.19
C PHE A 128 7.20 -0.37 8.70
N ARG A 129 6.30 -0.09 7.77
CA ARG A 129 4.96 0.48 7.99
C ARG A 129 3.86 -0.52 7.64
N ILE A 130 4.12 -1.33 6.61
CA ILE A 130 3.26 -2.41 6.14
C ILE A 130 4.12 -3.65 5.93
N GLN A 131 3.60 -4.81 6.32
CA GLN A 131 4.12 -6.14 6.01
C GLN A 131 2.92 -7.06 5.82
N THR A 132 2.79 -7.74 4.68
CA THR A 132 1.67 -8.67 4.46
C THR A 132 2.07 -10.10 4.83
N PRO A 133 1.12 -11.03 5.03
CA PRO A 133 1.43 -12.45 4.87
C PRO A 133 1.91 -12.76 3.45
N VAL A 134 2.45 -13.96 3.24
CA VAL A 134 2.74 -14.47 1.90
C VAL A 134 1.42 -14.78 1.19
N VAL A 135 1.19 -14.15 0.05
CA VAL A 135 -0.07 -14.23 -0.70
C VAL A 135 0.20 -14.34 -2.20
N ASN A 136 -0.77 -14.84 -2.95
CA ASN A 136 -0.75 -14.79 -4.40
C ASN A 136 -1.19 -13.39 -4.85
N LEU A 137 -0.27 -12.60 -5.41
CA LEU A 137 -0.54 -11.23 -5.87
C LEU A 137 -1.52 -11.16 -7.07
N SER A 138 -1.75 -12.29 -7.73
CA SER A 138 -2.73 -12.43 -8.81
C SER A 138 -4.13 -12.83 -8.32
N ASP A 139 -4.30 -13.17 -7.04
CA ASP A 139 -5.59 -13.54 -6.48
C ASP A 139 -6.32 -12.28 -5.96
N PRO A 140 -7.37 -11.81 -6.66
CA PRO A 140 -8.12 -10.62 -6.23
C PRO A 140 -8.92 -10.86 -4.93
N ASN A 141 -9.07 -12.11 -4.49
CA ASN A 141 -9.79 -12.48 -3.27
C ASN A 141 -8.84 -12.73 -2.08
N ALA A 142 -7.53 -12.51 -2.25
CA ALA A 142 -6.56 -12.70 -1.18
C ALA A 142 -6.88 -11.78 0.01
N THR A 143 -6.98 -12.37 1.20
CA THR A 143 -7.18 -11.60 2.44
C THR A 143 -5.82 -11.11 2.95
N ILE A 144 -5.63 -9.78 2.94
CA ILE A 144 -4.38 -9.15 3.35
C ILE A 144 -4.53 -8.52 4.73
N SER A 145 -3.74 -8.98 5.70
CA SER A 145 -3.58 -8.32 7.00
C SER A 145 -2.20 -7.64 7.08
N ASN A 146 -2.12 -6.54 7.82
CA ASN A 146 -0.83 -5.93 8.16
C ASN A 146 -0.23 -6.64 9.38
N LEU A 147 0.96 -7.21 9.20
CA LEU A 147 1.73 -7.95 10.20
C LEU A 147 2.72 -7.07 10.96
N VAL A 148 2.86 -5.78 10.61
CA VAL A 148 3.65 -4.86 11.42
C VAL A 148 2.90 -4.63 12.73
N ASN A 149 3.41 -5.23 13.82
CA ASN A 149 2.88 -5.05 15.17
C ASN A 149 2.98 -3.56 15.55
N SER A 150 1.85 -2.86 15.48
CA SER A 150 1.73 -1.52 16.04
C SER A 150 1.58 -1.69 17.56
N THR A 151 2.61 -1.37 18.34
CA THR A 151 2.45 -1.21 19.79
C THR A 151 1.64 0.03 20.17
N ASN A 152 0.92 0.65 19.23
CA ASN A 152 -0.21 1.52 19.53
C ASN A 152 -1.13 1.67 18.32
N SER A 153 -2.45 1.63 18.61
CA SER A 153 -3.58 2.05 17.79
C SER A 153 -4.24 1.00 16.89
N THR A 154 -5.39 0.54 17.37
CA THR A 154 -6.53 0.03 16.61
C THR A 154 -6.81 0.84 15.35
N SER A 155 -6.73 0.21 14.18
CA SER A 155 -7.55 0.56 13.03
C SER A 155 -7.71 -0.68 12.16
N GLY A 156 -8.85 -1.35 12.32
CA GLY A 156 -9.29 -2.39 11.38
C GLY A 156 -9.52 -1.77 10.01
N ALA A 157 -8.92 -2.35 8.98
CA ALA A 157 -9.37 -2.16 7.62
C ALA A 157 -10.62 -3.02 7.44
N PHE A 158 -11.79 -2.39 7.33
CA PHE A 158 -12.99 -3.07 6.85
C PHE A 158 -12.95 -3.10 5.32
N PRO A 159 -13.21 -4.24 4.66
CA PRO A 159 -13.51 -4.22 3.23
C PRO A 159 -14.87 -3.55 3.02
N GLY A 160 -14.88 -2.43 2.31
CA GLY A 160 -16.11 -1.76 1.89
C GLY A 160 -16.82 -2.61 0.84
N VAL A 161 -17.80 -3.41 1.26
CA VAL A 161 -18.74 -4.07 0.35
C VAL A 161 -19.70 -2.98 -0.15
N HIS A 162 -19.65 -2.69 -1.45
CA HIS A 162 -20.56 -1.75 -2.09
C HIS A 162 -21.94 -2.42 -2.22
N GLN A 163 -22.79 -2.31 -1.19
CA GLN A 163 -24.22 -2.68 -1.31
C GLN A 163 -25.00 -1.51 -1.92
N GLN A 164 -25.51 -1.70 -3.14
CA GLN A 164 -26.46 -0.79 -3.76
C GLN A 164 -27.82 -0.93 -3.04
N SER A 165 -28.22 0.07 -2.26
CA SER A 165 -29.56 0.17 -1.68
C SER A 165 -30.57 0.66 -2.72
N LEU A 166 -31.43 -0.24 -3.19
CA LEU A 166 -32.71 0.09 -3.83
C LEU A 166 -33.83 -0.13 -2.81
N LEU A 167 -34.22 0.89 -2.04
CA LEU A 167 -35.49 0.89 -1.32
C LEU A 167 -36.05 2.33 -1.24
N MET A 168 -37.16 2.55 -1.96
CA MET A 168 -38.00 3.75 -1.91
C MET A 168 -38.80 3.79 -0.59
N PRO A 169 -38.99 4.94 0.07
CA PRO A 169 -39.88 5.03 1.23
C PRO A 169 -41.33 5.23 0.78
N THR A 170 -42.21 4.28 1.10
CA THR A 170 -43.67 4.46 1.06
C THR A 170 -44.12 5.27 2.27
N LEU A 171 -44.73 6.43 2.00
CA LEU A 171 -45.28 7.33 3.02
C LEU A 171 -46.72 6.89 3.36
N LEU A 172 -46.94 6.41 4.58
CA LEU A 172 -48.27 6.03 5.09
C LEU A 172 -48.90 7.24 5.80
N LEU A 173 -49.92 7.84 5.19
CA LEU A 173 -50.73 8.92 5.78
C LEU A 173 -51.94 8.32 6.51
N ILE A 174 -51.99 8.46 7.83
CA ILE A 174 -53.13 8.09 8.66
C ILE A 174 -54.06 9.29 8.73
N VAL A 175 -55.26 9.18 8.15
CA VAL A 175 -56.31 10.21 8.20
C VAL A 175 -57.22 9.90 9.39
N THR A 176 -57.19 10.73 10.43
CA THR A 176 -58.16 10.68 11.53
C THR A 176 -59.37 11.52 11.18
N THR A 177 -60.54 10.91 11.03
CA THR A 177 -61.82 11.60 10.88
C THR A 177 -62.34 12.04 12.24
N LEU A 178 -62.55 13.35 12.41
CA LEU A 178 -63.34 13.91 13.52
C LEU A 178 -64.78 14.10 13.04
N ALA A 179 -65.71 13.41 13.70
CA ALA A 179 -67.15 13.59 13.51
C ALA A 179 -67.61 14.80 14.31
N PHE A 180 -68.29 15.75 13.64
CA PHE A 180 -69.13 16.73 14.30
C PHE A 180 -70.55 16.64 13.72
N THR A 181 -71.49 16.36 14.61
CA THR A 181 -72.94 16.34 14.38
C THR A 181 -73.56 17.72 14.67
N THR A 182 -74.78 17.91 14.15
CA THR A 182 -75.80 18.94 14.48
C THR A 182 -75.62 20.30 13.77
N GLN A 183 -76.66 20.99 13.29
CA GLN A 183 -78.12 20.87 13.44
C GLN A 183 -78.80 21.41 12.17
#